data_AF-A0A7J6WHP4-F1
#
_entry.id   AF-A0A7J6WHP4-F1
#
_cell.length_a   1.000
_cell.length_b   1.000
_cell.length_c   1.000
_cell.angle_alpha   90.00
_cell.angle_beta   90.00
_cell.angle_gamma   90.00
#
_symmetry.space_group_name_H-M   'P 1'
#
loop_
_entity.id
_entity.type
_entity.pdbx_description
1 polymer ?
#
loop_
_entity_poly.entity_id
_entity_poly.type
_entity_poly.pdbx_seq_one_letter_code
_entity_poly.pdbx_strand_id
1 'polypeptide(L)'
;MQWPELISLLDLSNDLHKLSTAEQGRMRAKLLNDNPAIAAWFLQMRVKNYFKYYLNDEFSVVDYWYRFEWQNRGSGHVHGFLWLKDSPNMFLR
;
A
#
# COMPACT_ATOMS: atom_id res chain seq x y z
N MET A 1 -12.94 -1.00 0.67
CA MET A 1 -11.55 -0.49 0.64
C MET A 1 -10.76 -1.27 1.66
N GLN A 2 -9.56 -1.73 1.31
CA GLN A 2 -8.84 -2.79 2.03
C GLN A 2 -8.13 -2.33 3.31
N TRP A 3 -7.96 -1.03 3.54
CA TRP A 3 -7.09 -0.48 4.58
C TRP A 3 -7.86 0.37 5.60
N PRO A 4 -8.34 -0.22 6.72
CA PRO A 4 -9.04 0.52 7.76
C PRO A 4 -8.21 1.68 8.36
N GLU A 5 -6.89 1.53 8.44
CA GLU A 5 -5.97 2.53 9.01
C GLU A 5 -5.82 3.74 8.08
N LEU A 6 -5.92 3.53 6.77
CA LEU A 6 -6.01 4.65 5.83
C LEU A 6 -7.33 5.39 6.02
N ILE A 7 -8.43 4.66 6.18
CA ILE A 7 -9.73 5.28 6.41
C ILE A 7 -9.72 6.10 7.71
N SER A 8 -9.09 5.65 8.79
CA SER A 8 -9.00 6.44 10.03
C SER A 8 -8.18 7.73 9.88
N LEU A 9 -7.23 7.77 8.92
CA LEU A 9 -6.48 8.99 8.61
C LEU A 9 -7.29 9.97 7.73
N LEU A 10 -8.27 9.46 6.98
CA LEU A 10 -9.06 10.24 6.03
C LEU A 10 -10.42 10.69 6.60
N ASP A 11 -11.06 9.86 7.41
CA ASP A 11 -12.35 10.11 8.06
C ASP A 11 -12.14 10.51 9.53
N LEU A 12 -11.64 11.72 9.75
CA LEU A 12 -11.35 12.21 11.10
C LEU A 12 -12.62 12.37 11.97
N SER A 13 -13.79 12.57 11.36
CA SER A 13 -15.05 12.65 12.09
C SER A 13 -15.61 11.26 12.45
N ASN A 14 -15.04 10.20 11.86
CA ASN A 14 -15.45 8.81 12.04
C ASN A 14 -16.95 8.60 11.80
N ASP A 15 -17.52 9.28 10.81
CA ASP A 15 -18.97 9.27 10.55
C ASP A 15 -19.39 8.20 9.53
N LEU A 16 -18.45 7.53 8.88
CA LEU A 16 -18.75 6.52 7.85
C LEU A 16 -19.71 5.42 8.35
N HIS A 17 -19.63 5.03 9.62
CA HIS A 17 -20.48 3.99 10.20
C HIS A 17 -21.98 4.36 10.24
N LYS A 18 -22.31 5.65 10.12
CA LYS A 18 -23.69 6.16 10.09
C LYS A 18 -24.35 6.00 8.72
N LEU A 19 -23.57 5.69 7.68
CA LEU A 19 -24.02 5.58 6.30
C LEU A 19 -24.36 4.14 5.92
N SER A 20 -25.23 3.94 4.92
CA SER A 20 -25.45 2.63 4.32
C SER A 20 -24.18 2.09 3.66
N THR A 21 -24.09 0.77 3.46
CA THR A 21 -22.92 0.13 2.83
C THR A 21 -22.56 0.73 1.45
N ALA A 22 -23.57 1.05 0.64
CA ALA A 22 -23.38 1.66 -0.67
C ALA A 22 -22.82 3.08 -0.56
N GLU A 23 -23.30 3.86 0.41
CA GLU A 23 -22.83 5.23 0.68
C GLU A 23 -21.41 5.24 1.27
N GLN A 24 -21.09 4.30 2.15
CA GLN A 24 -19.73 4.12 2.66
C GLN A 24 -18.74 3.90 1.53
N GLY A 25 -19.09 3.08 0.53
CA GLY A 25 -18.24 2.86 -0.65
C GLY A 25 -17.96 4.15 -1.40
N ARG A 26 -18.99 4.95 -1.67
CA ARG A 26 -18.87 6.25 -2.37
C ARG A 26 -18.08 7.26 -1.55
N MET A 27 -18.36 7.37 -0.26
CA MET A 27 -17.69 8.32 0.62
C MET A 27 -16.21 7.97 0.78
N ARG A 28 -15.84 6.70 0.93
CA ARG A 28 -14.44 6.28 0.96
C ARG A 28 -13.69 6.65 -0.32
N ALA A 29 -14.31 6.48 -1.49
CA ALA A 29 -13.72 6.90 -2.76
C ALA A 29 -13.53 8.43 -2.83
N LYS A 30 -14.53 9.19 -2.36
CA LYS A 30 -14.42 10.66 -2.25
C LYS A 30 -13.29 11.09 -1.32
N LEU A 31 -13.23 10.53 -0.12
CA LEU A 31 -12.19 10.84 0.86
C LEU A 31 -10.78 10.56 0.32
N LEU A 32 -10.58 9.46 -0.40
CA LEU A 32 -9.31 9.19 -1.09
C LEU A 32 -8.96 10.27 -2.11
N ASN A 33 -9.92 10.60 -2.99
CA ASN A 33 -9.69 11.53 -4.10
C ASN A 33 -9.47 12.97 -3.61
N ASP A 34 -10.13 13.35 -2.51
CA ASP A 34 -9.97 14.67 -1.89
C ASP A 34 -8.67 14.81 -1.09
N ASN A 35 -8.04 13.70 -0.69
CA ASN A 35 -6.84 13.69 0.15
C ASN A 35 -5.68 12.87 -0.47
N PRO A 36 -5.25 13.19 -1.71
CA PRO A 36 -4.26 12.38 -2.43
C PRO A 36 -2.89 12.35 -1.74
N ALA A 37 -2.51 13.42 -1.03
CA ALA A 37 -1.24 13.49 -0.30
C ALA A 37 -1.19 12.48 0.87
N ILE A 38 -2.26 12.36 1.64
CA ILE A 38 -2.35 11.40 2.76
C ILE A 38 -2.36 9.98 2.22
N ALA A 39 -3.13 9.71 1.16
CA ALA A 39 -3.16 8.41 0.50
C ALA A 39 -1.79 8.00 -0.04
N ALA A 40 -1.07 8.93 -0.70
CA ALA A 40 0.28 8.70 -1.20
C ALA A 40 1.29 8.45 -0.09
N TRP A 41 1.28 9.30 0.95
CA TRP A 41 2.17 9.15 2.10
C TRP A 41 1.92 7.83 2.83
N PHE A 42 0.67 7.45 3.05
CA PHE A 42 0.32 6.17 3.69
C PHE A 42 0.90 4.99 2.93
N LEU A 43 0.72 4.94 1.61
CA LEU A 43 1.25 3.85 0.79
C LEU A 43 2.79 3.85 0.80
N GLN A 44 3.42 5.02 0.73
CA GLN A 44 4.87 5.17 0.81
C GLN A 44 5.42 4.64 2.14
N MET A 45 4.79 5.00 3.26
CA MET A 45 5.20 4.54 4.59
C MET A 45 5.02 3.04 4.76
N ARG A 46 3.93 2.46 4.24
CA ARG A 46 3.72 1.01 4.26
C ARG A 46 4.81 0.27 3.48
N VAL A 47 5.12 0.71 2.26
CA VAL A 47 6.16 0.09 1.43
C VAL A 47 7.52 0.24 2.09
N LYS A 48 7.87 1.44 2.59
CA LYS A 48 9.12 1.67 3.31
C LYS A 48 9.28 0.75 4.51
N ASN A 49 8.23 0.61 5.33
CA ASN A 49 8.26 -0.26 6.51
C ASN A 49 8.30 -1.74 6.11
N TYR A 50 7.59 -2.15 5.07
CA TYR A 50 7.63 -3.52 4.57
C TYR A 50 9.03 -3.91 4.09
N PHE A 51 9.71 -3.03 3.34
CA PHE A 51 11.11 -3.24 2.96
C PHE A 51 12.01 -3.33 4.19
N LYS A 52 11.90 -2.35 5.10
CA LYS A 52 12.78 -2.24 6.27
C LYS A 52 12.66 -3.42 7.24
N TYR A 53 11.44 -3.89 7.52
CA TYR A 53 11.19 -4.83 8.61
C TYR A 53 10.93 -6.26 8.16
N TYR A 54 10.79 -6.50 6.87
CA TYR A 54 10.48 -7.83 6.35
C TYR A 54 11.29 -8.15 5.11
N LEU A 55 11.08 -7.39 4.03
CA LEU A 55 11.55 -7.79 2.71
C LEU A 55 13.07 -7.97 2.63
N ASN A 56 13.83 -7.03 3.22
CA ASN A 56 15.29 -7.06 3.15
C ASN A 56 15.87 -8.28 3.86
N ASP A 57 15.36 -8.59 5.04
CA ASP A 57 15.87 -9.67 5.90
C ASP A 57 15.41 -11.04 5.40
N GLU A 58 14.14 -11.17 5.04
CA GLU A 58 13.56 -12.44 4.59
C GLU A 58 14.18 -12.95 3.29
N PHE A 59 14.46 -12.05 2.35
CA PHE A 59 14.94 -12.41 1.02
C PHE A 59 16.42 -12.11 0.78
N SER A 60 17.15 -11.62 1.78
CA SER A 60 18.55 -11.19 1.62
C SER A 60 18.73 -10.24 0.43
N VAL A 61 17.87 -9.21 0.38
CA VAL A 61 17.86 -8.22 -0.71
C VAL A 61 19.11 -7.35 -0.62
N VAL A 62 19.90 -7.31 -1.70
CA VAL A 62 21.13 -6.51 -1.79
C VAL A 62 20.93 -5.19 -2.51
N ASP A 63 19.94 -5.13 -3.41
CA ASP A 63 19.54 -3.90 -4.10
C ASP A 63 18.07 -4.00 -4.52
N TYR A 64 17.43 -2.86 -4.73
CA TYR A 64 16.05 -2.80 -5.19
C TYR A 64 15.73 -1.50 -5.92
N TRP A 65 14.76 -1.59 -6.82
CA TRP A 65 14.14 -0.42 -7.44
C TRP A 65 12.63 -0.60 -7.40
N TYR A 66 11.89 0.47 -7.12
CA TYR A 66 10.44 0.44 -7.23
C TYR A 66 9.86 1.80 -7.57
N ARG A 67 8.62 1.80 -8.06
CA ARG A 67 7.83 3.00 -8.34
C ARG A 67 6.38 2.83 -7.90
N PHE A 68 5.77 3.94 -7.51
CA PHE A 68 4.34 4.02 -7.24
C PHE A 68 3.57 4.23 -8.55
N GLU A 69 2.45 3.55 -8.69
CA GLU A 69 1.51 3.74 -9.79
C GLU A 69 0.10 3.95 -9.22
N TRP A 70 -0.62 4.91 -9.79
CA TRP A 70 -1.97 5.28 -9.39
C TRP A 70 -2.93 5.01 -10.53
N GLN A 71 -3.79 4.00 -10.38
CA GLN A 71 -4.80 3.67 -11.39
C GLN A 71 -6.16 4.26 -11.05
N ASN A 72 -6.96 4.50 -12.10
CA ASN A 72 -8.34 5.03 -12.03
C ASN A 72 -9.29 4.18 -11.15
N ARG A 73 -8.89 2.97 -10.76
CA ARG A 73 -9.68 2.06 -9.90
C ARG A 73 -9.32 2.15 -8.41
N GLY A 74 -8.55 3.16 -8.02
CA GLY A 74 -8.56 3.68 -6.65
C GLY A 74 -7.71 2.94 -5.62
N SER A 75 -6.85 2.00 -6.02
CA SER A 75 -5.73 1.58 -5.17
C SER A 75 -4.43 1.99 -5.83
N GLY A 76 -3.60 2.74 -5.11
CA GLY A 76 -2.19 2.80 -5.46
C GLY A 76 -1.56 1.44 -5.26
N HIS A 77 -0.64 1.10 -6.15
CA HIS A 77 0.20 -0.09 -6.02
C HIS A 77 1.65 0.26 -6.33
N VAL A 78 2.54 -0.65 -5.98
CA VAL A 78 3.98 -0.50 -6.21
C VAL A 78 4.44 -1.63 -7.11
N HIS A 79 5.18 -1.28 -8.15
CA HIS A 79 5.95 -2.20 -8.97
C HIS A 79 7.42 -2.08 -8.59
N GLY A 80 8.13 -3.20 -8.49
CA GLY A 80 9.55 -3.16 -8.19
C GLY A 80 10.30 -4.41 -8.61
N PHE A 81 11.62 -4.26 -8.63
CA PHE A 81 12.60 -5.32 -8.85
C PHE A 81 13.47 -5.44 -7.59
N LEU A 82 13.79 -6.68 -7.24
CA LEU A 82 14.64 -7.02 -6.11
C LEU A 82 15.85 -7.80 -6.64
N TRP A 83 17.03 -7.43 -6.20
CA TRP A 83 18.24 -8.21 -6.39
C TRP A 83 18.53 -8.95 -5.10
N LEU A 84 18.52 -10.27 -5.18
CA LEU A 84 18.79 -11.14 -4.03
C LEU A 84 20.27 -11.53 -4.03
N LYS A 85 20.84 -11.72 -2.85
CA LYS A 85 22.25 -12.09 -2.70
C LYS A 85 22.61 -13.38 -3.44
N ASP A 86 21.74 -14.38 -3.34
CA ASP A 86 21.96 -15.71 -3.88
C ASP A 86 20.89 -16.04 -4.93
N SER A 87 21.27 -16.77 -5.98
CA SER A 87 20.32 -17.31 -6.95
C SER A 87 19.57 -18.51 -6.36
N PRO A 88 18.32 -18.78 -6.79
CA PRO A 88 17.63 -20.02 -6.43
C PRO A 88 18.53 -21.23 -6.73
N ASN A 89 18.67 -22.14 -5.76
CA ASN A 89 19.48 -23.34 -5.97
C ASN A 89 18.75 -24.28 -6.95
N MET A 90 19.25 -24.35 -8.18
CA MET A 90 18.65 -25.14 -9.26
C MET A 90 18.86 -26.67 -9.10
N PHE A 91 19.54 -27.11 -8.04
CA PHE A 91 19.91 -28.52 -7.84
C PHE A 91 19.22 -29.21 -6.65
N LEU A 92 18.13 -28.66 -6.11
CA LEU A 92 17.27 -29.42 -5.20
C LEU A 92 16.50 -30.48 -6.00
N ARG A 93 17.03 -31.70 -6.01
CA ARG A 93 16.33 -32.96 -6.30
C ARG A 93 16.06 -33.72 -5.01
#